data_AF-A0A832UJ00-F1
#
_entry.id   AF-A0A832UJ00-F1
#
_cell.length_a   1.000
_cell.length_b   1.000
_cell.length_c   1.000
_cell.angle_alpha   90.00
_cell.angle_beta   90.00
_cell.angle_gamma   90.00
#
_symmetry.space_group_name_H-M   'P 1'
#
loop_
_entity.id
_entity.type
_entity.pdbx_description
1 polymer ?
#
loop_
_entity_poly.entity_id
_entity_poly.type
_entity_poly.pdbx_seq_one_letter_code
_entity_poly.pdbx_strand_id
1 'polypeptide(L)'
;MKYNPILAILGFVFGLGGALFAYAMSGLSADLATNGSITLIASILGLIGIYLFEKDYKLAVVQYVIAGLGVLIGTSLIGILGFLMYLIAGIMAYMERDKSGDRSAKFDQIYFYGDEKEIRNRYPDFPTNTAKNMFLWAIPILTIALIILAGVLGNASFQNDLQNKADSIEITNVTSDLKVQYGYYTGGVQGTLTSQRDIDNVQIKGVWYAQDGSQIDQTYDSNIISNIKANQKYQLNIPYYKESSNNPTKVVIEVYDNFGNKPLYQKTVNFN
;
A
#
# COMPACT_ATOMS: atom_id res chain seq x y z
N MET A 1 -19.96 23.19 -24.46
CA MET A 1 -19.46 21.83 -24.09
C MET A 1 -18.89 21.88 -22.68
N LYS A 2 -19.07 20.82 -21.87
CA LYS A 2 -18.47 20.67 -20.54
C LYS A 2 -17.18 19.87 -20.69
N TYR A 3 -16.04 20.41 -20.29
CA TYR A 3 -14.74 19.75 -20.44
C TYR A 3 -14.34 18.97 -19.20
N ASN A 4 -14.82 19.36 -18.01
CA ASN A 4 -14.51 18.64 -16.78
C ASN A 4 -14.84 17.12 -16.81
N PRO A 5 -15.93 16.64 -17.46
CA PRO A 5 -16.23 15.21 -17.47
C PRO A 5 -15.23 14.41 -18.31
N ILE A 6 -14.76 15.00 -19.41
CA ILE A 6 -13.76 14.38 -20.29
C ILE A 6 -12.45 14.18 -19.51
N LEU A 7 -12.02 15.21 -18.79
CA LEU A 7 -10.80 15.16 -17.98
C LEU A 7 -10.93 14.18 -16.81
N ALA A 8 -12.09 14.11 -16.16
CA ALA A 8 -12.35 13.13 -15.11
C ALA A 8 -12.29 11.68 -15.64
N ILE A 9 -12.81 11.43 -16.84
CA ILE A 9 -12.71 10.13 -17.52
C ILE A 9 -11.25 9.80 -17.84
N LEU A 10 -10.48 10.76 -18.35
CA LEU A 10 -9.04 10.55 -18.59
C LEU A 10 -8.29 10.28 -17.29
N GLY A 11 -8.61 11.00 -16.22
CA GLY A 11 -8.08 10.74 -14.87
C GLY A 11 -8.35 9.32 -14.40
N PHE A 12 -9.57 8.83 -14.62
CA PHE A 12 -9.94 7.44 -14.35
C PHE A 12 -9.13 6.44 -15.18
N VAL A 13 -8.97 6.67 -16.49
CA VAL A 13 -8.22 5.75 -17.37
C VAL A 13 -6.76 5.66 -16.96
N PHE A 14 -6.09 6.79 -16.72
CA PHE A 14 -4.70 6.79 -16.27
C PHE A 14 -4.55 6.21 -14.85
N GLY A 15 -5.48 6.53 -13.94
CA GLY A 15 -5.50 5.96 -12.60
C GLY A 15 -5.71 4.44 -12.61
N LEU A 16 -6.61 3.93 -13.44
CA LEU A 16 -6.82 2.50 -13.66
C LEU A 16 -5.56 1.84 -14.22
N GLY A 17 -4.92 2.46 -15.21
CA GLY A 17 -3.64 1.98 -15.74
C GLY A 17 -2.56 1.88 -14.66
N GLY A 18 -2.44 2.90 -13.80
CA GLY A 18 -1.53 2.88 -12.66
C GLY A 18 -1.86 1.78 -11.64
N ALA A 19 -3.14 1.57 -11.32
CA ALA A 19 -3.57 0.52 -10.41
C ALA A 19 -3.27 -0.88 -10.96
N LEU A 20 -3.57 -1.13 -12.24
CA LEU A 20 -3.29 -2.41 -12.89
C LEU A 20 -1.78 -2.68 -12.95
N PHE A 21 -0.97 -1.65 -13.21
CA PHE A 21 0.48 -1.77 -13.15
C PHE A 21 0.96 -2.15 -11.75
N ALA A 22 0.43 -1.49 -10.71
CA ALA A 22 0.77 -1.80 -9.32
C ALA A 22 0.42 -3.25 -8.96
N TYR A 23 -0.74 -3.75 -9.39
CA TYR A 23 -1.11 -5.16 -9.20
C TYR A 23 -0.19 -6.11 -9.96
N ALA A 24 0.14 -5.82 -11.23
CA ALA A 24 1.06 -6.64 -12.01
C ALA A 24 2.45 -6.72 -11.35
N MET A 25 2.89 -5.65 -10.70
CA MET A 25 4.18 -5.57 -10.01
C MET A 25 4.10 -5.94 -8.52
N SER A 26 2.92 -6.31 -8.01
CA SER A 26 2.74 -6.63 -6.59
C SER A 26 3.50 -7.87 -6.12
N GLY A 27 3.89 -8.74 -7.05
CA GLY A 27 4.82 -9.85 -6.76
C GLY A 27 6.22 -9.40 -6.37
N LEU A 28 6.58 -8.12 -6.58
CA LEU A 28 7.88 -7.56 -6.21
C LEU A 28 7.84 -6.83 -4.85
N SER A 29 6.67 -6.34 -4.44
CA SER A 29 6.45 -5.80 -3.10
C SER A 29 4.96 -5.80 -2.79
N ALA A 30 4.63 -6.31 -1.61
CA ALA A 30 3.26 -6.41 -1.15
C ALA A 30 2.58 -5.04 -0.96
N ASP A 31 3.36 -3.99 -0.69
CA ASP A 31 2.85 -2.62 -0.58
C ASP A 31 2.20 -2.16 -1.90
N LEU A 32 2.68 -2.67 -3.05
CA LEU A 32 2.14 -2.32 -4.36
C LEU A 32 0.69 -2.80 -4.55
N ALA A 33 0.29 -3.94 -3.98
CA ALA A 33 -1.10 -4.40 -4.06
C ALA A 33 -2.05 -3.44 -3.29
N THR A 34 -1.64 -3.02 -2.09
CA THR A 34 -2.38 -2.05 -1.28
C THR A 34 -2.48 -0.71 -2.00
N ASN A 35 -1.36 -0.23 -2.51
CA ASN A 35 -1.22 0.99 -3.30
C ASN A 35 -2.05 0.98 -4.59
N GLY A 36 -2.11 -0.16 -5.28
CA GLY A 36 -2.98 -0.39 -6.43
C GLY A 36 -4.45 -0.26 -6.06
N SER A 37 -4.84 -0.82 -4.91
CA SER A 37 -6.22 -0.78 -4.40
C SER A 37 -6.66 0.65 -4.05
N ILE A 38 -5.79 1.42 -3.38
CA ILE A 38 -6.02 2.84 -3.10
C ILE A 38 -6.25 3.61 -4.40
N THR A 39 -5.37 3.42 -5.39
CA THR A 39 -5.45 4.11 -6.68
C THR A 39 -6.73 3.76 -7.43
N LEU A 40 -7.11 2.47 -7.45
CA LEU A 40 -8.32 1.99 -8.11
C LEU A 40 -9.57 2.63 -7.50
N ILE A 41 -9.69 2.60 -6.17
CA ILE A 41 -10.82 3.18 -5.45
C ILE A 41 -10.88 4.69 -5.70
N ALA A 42 -9.77 5.40 -5.57
CA ALA A 42 -9.70 6.84 -5.83
C ALA A 42 -10.12 7.20 -7.27
N SER A 43 -9.68 6.41 -8.25
CA SER A 43 -10.03 6.60 -9.66
C SER A 43 -11.53 6.40 -9.93
N ILE A 44 -12.13 5.37 -9.35
CA ILE A 44 -13.58 5.13 -9.49
C ILE A 44 -14.37 6.26 -8.82
N LEU A 45 -14.00 6.62 -7.59
CA LEU A 45 -14.67 7.68 -6.84
C LEU A 45 -14.51 9.07 -7.47
N GLY A 46 -13.43 9.30 -8.22
CA GLY A 46 -13.22 10.53 -8.99
C GLY A 46 -14.31 10.77 -10.05
N LEU A 47 -14.88 9.72 -10.63
CA LEU A 47 -15.98 9.85 -11.60
C LEU A 47 -17.27 10.42 -10.98
N ILE A 48 -17.45 10.26 -9.66
CA ILE A 48 -18.61 10.84 -8.94
C ILE A 48 -18.58 12.37 -9.01
N GLY A 49 -17.40 12.98 -9.21
CA GLY A 49 -17.28 14.42 -9.43
C GLY A 49 -18.09 14.94 -10.62
N ILE A 50 -18.30 14.10 -11.65
CA ILE A 50 -19.13 14.45 -12.82
C ILE A 50 -20.58 14.65 -12.40
N TYR A 51 -21.10 13.73 -11.58
CA TYR A 51 -22.44 13.84 -11.01
C TYR A 51 -22.57 15.04 -10.07
N LEU A 52 -21.56 15.25 -9.21
CA LEU A 52 -21.54 16.38 -8.28
C LEU A 52 -21.55 17.72 -9.03
N PHE A 53 -20.90 17.81 -10.19
CA PHE A 53 -20.88 19.04 -10.99
C PHE A 53 -22.27 19.47 -11.48
N GLU A 54 -23.18 18.52 -11.70
CA GLU A 54 -24.59 18.83 -12.04
C GLU A 54 -25.40 19.30 -10.81
N LYS A 55 -24.84 19.22 -9.60
CA LYS A 55 -25.51 19.59 -8.35
C LYS A 55 -24.89 20.83 -7.71
N ASP A 56 -23.59 20.80 -7.49
CA ASP A 56 -22.77 21.84 -6.87
C ASP A 56 -21.33 21.72 -7.40
N TYR A 57 -20.87 22.74 -8.13
CA TYR A 57 -19.53 22.72 -8.72
C TYR A 57 -18.41 22.71 -7.67
N LYS A 58 -18.63 23.28 -6.47
CA LYS A 58 -17.63 23.31 -5.39
C LYS A 58 -17.38 21.90 -4.88
N LEU A 59 -18.44 21.10 -4.74
CA LEU A 59 -18.33 19.70 -4.37
C LEU A 59 -17.60 18.86 -5.41
N ALA A 60 -17.86 19.14 -6.70
CA ALA A 60 -17.13 18.49 -7.79
C ALA A 60 -15.62 18.79 -7.73
N VAL A 61 -15.25 20.06 -7.54
CA VAL A 61 -13.84 20.48 -7.39
C VAL A 61 -13.18 19.72 -6.24
N VAL A 62 -13.81 19.70 -5.07
CA VAL A 62 -13.28 19.00 -3.90
C VAL A 62 -13.15 17.49 -4.16
N GLN A 63 -14.15 16.87 -4.77
CA GLN A 63 -14.11 15.44 -5.11
C GLN A 63 -12.96 15.11 -6.06
N TYR A 64 -12.74 15.92 -7.09
CA TYR A 64 -11.64 15.71 -8.03
C TYR A 64 -10.27 15.87 -7.36
N VAL A 65 -10.11 16.86 -6.46
CA VAL A 65 -8.87 17.03 -5.69
C VAL A 65 -8.61 15.81 -4.80
N ILE A 66 -9.61 15.33 -4.06
CA ILE A 66 -9.48 14.15 -3.19
C ILE A 66 -9.13 12.91 -4.01
N ALA A 67 -9.84 12.66 -5.11
CA ALA A 67 -9.57 11.53 -5.99
C ALA A 67 -8.16 11.60 -6.60
N GLY A 68 -7.74 12.78 -7.07
CA GLY A 68 -6.40 13.00 -7.57
C GLY A 68 -5.34 12.69 -6.52
N LEU A 69 -5.49 13.19 -5.29
CA LEU A 69 -4.57 12.90 -4.20
C LEU A 69 -4.55 11.41 -3.86
N GLY A 70 -5.70 10.73 -3.87
CA GLY A 70 -5.78 9.28 -3.67
C GLY A 70 -5.00 8.51 -4.74
N VAL A 71 -5.12 8.90 -6.02
CA VAL A 71 -4.34 8.32 -7.12
C VAL A 71 -2.84 8.54 -6.92
N LEU A 72 -2.44 9.76 -6.53
CA LEU A 72 -1.03 10.09 -6.30
C LEU A 72 -0.45 9.33 -5.10
N ILE A 73 -1.19 9.22 -4.00
CA ILE A 73 -0.76 8.48 -2.80
C ILE A 73 -0.62 6.99 -3.12
N GLY A 74 -1.57 6.42 -3.87
CA GLY A 74 -1.53 5.00 -4.20
C GLY A 74 -0.36 4.66 -5.14
N THR A 75 -0.25 5.27 -6.32
CA THR A 75 0.71 4.83 -7.35
C THR A 75 1.88 5.78 -7.59
N SER A 76 1.99 6.86 -6.80
CA SER A 76 3.11 7.81 -6.82
C SER A 76 3.44 8.27 -8.25
N LEU A 77 4.68 8.08 -8.71
CA LEU A 77 5.18 8.51 -10.01
C LEU A 77 4.31 8.02 -11.19
N ILE A 78 3.77 6.81 -11.09
CA ILE A 78 2.95 6.21 -12.16
C ILE A 78 1.55 6.83 -12.17
N GLY A 79 1.05 7.22 -11.00
CA GLY A 79 -0.24 7.90 -10.83
C GLY A 79 -0.23 9.37 -11.24
N ILE A 80 0.92 9.96 -11.57
CA ILE A 80 1.03 11.42 -11.77
C ILE A 80 0.14 11.93 -12.90
N LEU A 81 -0.02 11.17 -13.99
CA LEU A 81 -0.89 11.55 -15.09
C LEU A 81 -2.36 11.55 -14.66
N GLY A 82 -2.80 10.52 -13.93
CA GLY A 82 -4.16 10.45 -13.37
C GLY A 82 -4.44 11.58 -12.39
N PHE A 83 -3.49 11.88 -11.50
CA PHE A 83 -3.56 13.03 -10.59
C PHE A 83 -3.72 14.36 -11.34
N LEU A 84 -2.86 14.62 -12.34
CA LEU A 84 -2.92 15.85 -13.13
C LEU A 84 -4.25 15.99 -13.86
N MET A 85 -4.77 14.91 -14.45
CA MET A 85 -6.07 14.95 -15.12
C MET A 85 -7.21 15.29 -14.15
N TYR A 86 -7.23 14.72 -12.93
CA TYR A 86 -8.21 15.10 -11.91
C TYR A 86 -8.04 16.54 -11.41
N LEU A 87 -6.80 17.00 -11.24
CA LEU A 87 -6.55 18.38 -10.85
C LEU A 87 -7.05 19.37 -11.91
N ILE A 88 -6.78 19.10 -13.19
CA ILE A 88 -7.29 19.91 -14.31
C ILE A 88 -8.82 19.79 -14.40
N ALA A 89 -9.40 18.62 -14.14
CA ALA A 89 -10.85 18.45 -14.06
C ALA A 89 -11.47 19.34 -12.97
N GLY A 90 -10.82 19.46 -11.81
CA GLY A 90 -11.18 20.39 -10.74
C GLY A 90 -11.13 21.85 -11.20
N ILE A 91 -10.02 22.27 -11.82
CA ILE A 91 -9.88 23.64 -12.35
C ILE A 91 -10.98 23.93 -13.38
N MET A 92 -11.21 23.02 -14.32
CA MET A 92 -12.26 23.17 -15.33
C MET A 92 -13.65 23.18 -14.71
N ALA A 93 -13.93 22.38 -13.69
CA ALA A 93 -15.20 22.45 -12.97
C ALA A 93 -15.42 23.83 -12.32
N TYR A 94 -14.38 24.47 -11.80
CA TYR A 94 -14.49 25.83 -11.30
C TYR A 94 -14.69 26.87 -12.41
N MET A 95 -13.92 26.77 -13.50
CA MET A 95 -14.02 27.68 -14.65
C MET A 95 -15.36 27.57 -15.37
N GLU A 96 -15.94 26.37 -15.40
CA GLU A 96 -17.22 26.07 -16.04
C GLU A 96 -18.41 26.17 -15.06
N ARG A 97 -18.27 26.86 -13.93
CA ARG A 97 -19.33 26.98 -12.91
C ARG A 97 -20.66 27.50 -13.46
N ASP A 98 -20.64 28.30 -14.51
CA ASP A 98 -21.81 28.81 -15.24
C ASP A 98 -22.59 27.70 -15.97
N LYS A 99 -21.89 26.63 -16.37
CA LYS A 99 -22.45 25.43 -17.01
C LYS A 99 -22.87 24.35 -16.00
N SER A 100 -22.64 24.58 -14.70
CA SER A 100 -23.06 23.67 -13.64
C SER A 100 -24.59 23.72 -13.45
N GLY A 101 -25.15 22.67 -12.83
CA GLY A 101 -26.56 22.67 -12.44
C GLY A 101 -26.85 23.52 -11.19
N ASP A 102 -25.79 24.06 -10.56
CA ASP A 102 -25.90 24.94 -9.41
C ASP A 102 -26.49 26.29 -9.83
N ARG A 103 -27.69 26.59 -9.33
CA ARG A 103 -28.37 27.84 -9.64
C ARG A 103 -27.64 29.04 -9.01
N SER A 104 -26.96 28.87 -7.88
CA SER A 104 -26.23 29.96 -7.22
C SER A 104 -25.12 30.55 -8.10
N ALA A 105 -24.42 29.68 -8.84
CA ALA A 105 -23.36 30.08 -9.76
C ALA A 105 -23.82 31.03 -10.88
N LYS A 106 -25.12 31.03 -11.23
CA LYS A 106 -25.71 31.93 -12.24
C LYS A 106 -26.04 33.32 -11.70
N PHE A 107 -26.26 33.44 -10.38
CA PHE A 107 -26.61 34.70 -9.74
C PHE A 107 -25.44 35.38 -9.02
N ASP A 108 -24.32 34.67 -8.79
CA ASP A 108 -23.06 35.22 -8.23
C ASP A 108 -22.48 36.39 -9.05
N GLN A 109 -22.92 36.59 -10.30
CA GLN A 109 -22.49 37.70 -11.16
C GLN A 109 -23.43 38.92 -11.14
N ILE A 110 -24.55 38.86 -10.41
CA ILE A 110 -25.57 39.92 -10.41
C ILE A 110 -25.60 40.57 -9.03
N TYR A 111 -25.08 41.79 -8.93
CA TYR A 111 -25.25 42.63 -7.74
C TYR A 111 -26.63 43.27 -7.77
N PHE A 112 -27.50 42.81 -6.86
CA PHE A 112 -28.80 43.44 -6.65
C PHE A 112 -28.64 44.57 -5.62
N TYR A 113 -29.14 45.75 -5.96
CA TYR A 113 -29.27 46.87 -5.03
C TYR A 113 -30.72 46.91 -4.55
N GLY A 114 -30.96 46.74 -3.24
CA GLY A 114 -32.31 46.75 -2.65
C GLY A 114 -32.48 45.80 -1.46
N ASP A 115 -33.66 45.79 -0.85
CA ASP A 115 -34.02 44.86 0.25
C ASP A 115 -34.16 43.43 -0.29
N GLU A 116 -33.44 42.49 0.33
CA GLU A 116 -33.40 41.06 -0.02
C GLU A 116 -34.81 40.43 -0.06
N LYS A 117 -35.72 40.88 0.82
CA LYS A 117 -37.11 40.39 0.84
C LYS A 117 -37.90 40.83 -0.39
N GLU A 118 -37.64 42.03 -0.89
CA GLU A 118 -38.32 42.58 -2.06
C GLU A 118 -37.83 41.91 -3.36
N ILE A 119 -36.52 41.67 -3.45
CA ILE A 119 -35.90 40.93 -4.55
C ILE A 119 -36.45 39.49 -4.60
N ARG A 120 -36.64 38.86 -3.43
CA ARG A 120 -37.20 37.50 -3.30
C ARG A 120 -38.63 37.38 -3.78
N ASN A 121 -39.47 38.39 -3.51
CA ASN A 121 -40.85 38.41 -4.00
C ASN A 121 -40.92 38.68 -5.51
N ARG A 122 -39.96 39.43 -6.05
CA ARG A 122 -39.90 39.79 -7.47
C ARG A 122 -39.26 38.68 -8.32
N TYR A 123 -38.36 37.89 -7.73
CA TYR A 123 -37.66 36.76 -8.35
C TYR A 123 -37.72 35.52 -7.43
N PRO A 124 -38.82 34.75 -7.46
CA PRO A 124 -39.00 33.58 -6.60
C PRO A 124 -37.98 32.44 -6.86
N ASP A 125 -37.27 32.48 -7.99
CA ASP A 125 -36.21 31.54 -8.34
C ASP A 125 -34.83 31.88 -7.75
N PHE A 126 -34.72 32.97 -6.98
CA PHE A 126 -33.46 33.38 -6.35
C PHE A 126 -33.00 32.32 -5.32
N PRO A 127 -31.79 31.74 -5.46
CA PRO A 127 -31.39 30.60 -4.66
C PRO A 127 -31.20 30.98 -3.19
N THR A 128 -32.02 30.40 -2.30
CA THR A 128 -31.82 30.50 -0.86
C THR A 128 -30.73 29.54 -0.41
N ASN A 129 -29.70 30.13 0.18
CA ASN A 129 -28.40 29.54 0.42
C ASN A 129 -28.37 28.83 1.78
N THR A 130 -29.13 27.75 2.07
CA THR A 130 -28.99 27.16 3.43
C THR A 130 -29.34 25.71 3.74
N ALA A 131 -30.02 24.90 2.91
CA ALA A 131 -30.42 23.55 3.38
C ALA A 131 -30.09 22.37 2.46
N LYS A 132 -29.82 22.59 1.17
CA LYS A 132 -29.84 21.49 0.19
C LYS A 132 -28.49 20.81 -0.06
N ASN A 133 -27.37 21.38 0.41
CA ASN A 133 -26.02 20.90 0.04
C ASN A 133 -25.27 20.13 1.14
N MET A 134 -25.72 20.17 2.41
CA MET A 134 -25.02 19.47 3.50
C MET A 134 -24.96 17.95 3.29
N PHE A 135 -26.02 17.34 2.76
CA PHE A 135 -26.02 15.89 2.48
C PHE A 135 -25.04 15.51 1.37
N LEU A 136 -24.81 16.39 0.39
CA LEU A 136 -23.89 16.12 -0.72
C LEU A 136 -22.42 16.20 -0.29
N TRP A 137 -22.10 16.96 0.78
CA TRP A 137 -20.76 16.96 1.40
C TRP A 137 -20.37 15.61 1.99
N ALA A 138 -21.34 14.73 2.29
CA ALA A 138 -21.04 13.37 2.72
C ALA A 138 -20.23 12.59 1.67
N ILE A 139 -20.35 12.90 0.37
CA ILE A 139 -19.68 12.16 -0.71
C ILE A 139 -18.15 12.36 -0.67
N PRO A 140 -17.61 13.60 -0.68
CA PRO A 140 -16.19 13.83 -0.47
C PRO A 140 -15.64 13.23 0.83
N ILE A 141 -16.40 13.34 1.93
CA ILE A 141 -15.98 12.82 3.24
C ILE A 141 -15.88 11.29 3.22
N LEU A 142 -16.91 10.61 2.68
CA LEU A 142 -16.90 9.17 2.51
C LEU A 142 -15.79 8.72 1.55
N THR A 143 -15.47 9.51 0.54
CA THR A 143 -14.35 9.23 -0.38
C THR A 143 -13.02 9.18 0.36
N ILE A 144 -12.75 10.16 1.24
CA ILE A 144 -11.54 10.15 2.09
C ILE A 144 -11.54 8.92 3.00
N ALA A 145 -12.68 8.63 3.65
CA ALA A 145 -12.80 7.50 4.56
C ALA A 145 -12.52 6.16 3.85
N LEU A 146 -13.03 5.96 2.63
CA LEU A 146 -12.80 4.76 1.83
C LEU A 146 -11.34 4.62 1.39
N ILE A 147 -10.69 5.72 1.00
CA ILE A 147 -9.27 5.73 0.63
C ILE A 147 -8.40 5.32 1.83
N ILE A 148 -8.66 5.90 3.01
CA ILE A 148 -7.94 5.57 4.24
C ILE A 148 -8.20 4.11 4.63
N LEU A 149 -9.46 3.67 4.58
CA LEU A 149 -9.85 2.31 4.92
C LEU A 149 -9.14 1.29 4.02
N ALA A 150 -9.03 1.56 2.71
CA ALA A 150 -8.31 0.70 1.79
C ALA A 150 -6.82 0.55 2.18
N GLY A 151 -6.18 1.65 2.57
CA GLY A 151 -4.79 1.63 3.06
C GLY A 151 -4.62 0.85 4.37
N VAL A 152 -5.54 1.01 5.32
CA VAL A 152 -5.51 0.29 6.61
C VAL A 152 -5.76 -1.20 6.40
N LEU A 153 -6.77 -1.58 5.62
CA LEU A 153 -7.11 -2.97 5.35
C LEU A 153 -6.01 -3.70 4.57
N GLY A 154 -5.41 -3.04 3.58
CA GLY A 154 -4.29 -3.62 2.82
C GLY A 154 -3.09 -3.92 3.71
N ASN A 155 -2.70 -2.97 4.58
CA ASN A 155 -1.62 -3.19 5.55
C ASN A 155 -1.96 -4.29 6.56
N ALA A 156 -3.17 -4.28 7.12
CA ALA A 156 -3.59 -5.30 8.08
C ALA A 156 -3.61 -6.71 7.45
N SER A 157 -4.12 -6.83 6.22
CA SER A 157 -4.12 -8.09 5.47
C SER A 157 -2.70 -8.60 5.21
N PHE A 158 -1.77 -7.70 4.86
CA PHE A 158 -0.39 -8.06 4.62
C PHE A 158 0.32 -8.54 5.90
N GLN A 159 0.19 -7.81 7.01
CA GLN A 159 0.77 -8.22 8.29
C GLN A 159 0.19 -9.56 8.76
N ASN A 160 -1.11 -9.78 8.55
CA ASN A 160 -1.74 -11.06 8.86
C ASN A 160 -1.20 -12.19 7.97
N ASP A 161 -0.99 -11.97 6.66
CA ASP A 161 -0.36 -12.98 5.80
C ASP A 161 1.07 -13.33 6.25
N LEU A 162 1.90 -12.32 6.55
CA LEU A 162 3.26 -12.51 7.06
C LEU A 162 3.26 -13.31 8.37
N GLN A 163 2.40 -12.93 9.32
CA GLN A 163 2.28 -13.62 10.61
C GLN A 163 1.83 -15.07 10.41
N ASN A 164 0.82 -15.30 9.56
CA ASN A 164 0.33 -16.63 9.28
C ASN A 164 1.39 -17.51 8.58
N LYS A 165 2.26 -16.92 7.74
CA LYS A 165 3.43 -17.60 7.19
C LYS A 165 4.46 -17.91 8.26
N ALA A 166 4.78 -16.96 9.13
CA ALA A 166 5.68 -17.16 10.25
C ALA A 166 5.23 -18.32 11.15
N ASP A 167 3.96 -18.32 11.55
CA ASP A 167 3.36 -19.33 12.44
C ASP A 167 3.29 -20.72 11.79
N SER A 168 3.36 -20.79 10.47
CA SER A 168 3.35 -22.06 9.74
C SER A 168 4.71 -22.75 9.68
N ILE A 169 5.81 -22.02 9.91
CA ILE A 169 7.18 -22.52 9.80
C ILE A 169 7.61 -23.14 11.13
N GLU A 170 8.22 -24.31 11.04
CA GLU A 170 8.84 -24.99 12.17
C GLU A 170 10.24 -25.48 11.79
N ILE A 171 11.22 -25.24 12.66
CA ILE A 171 12.58 -25.80 12.55
C ILE A 171 12.81 -26.74 13.73
N THR A 172 12.99 -28.02 13.42
CA THR A 172 13.16 -29.13 14.37
C THR A 172 14.46 -29.88 14.16
N ASN A 173 14.80 -30.81 15.06
CA ASN A 173 16.00 -31.64 14.99
C ASN A 173 17.30 -30.84 14.77
N VAL A 174 17.39 -29.68 15.42
CA VAL A 174 18.53 -28.79 15.26
C VAL A 174 19.73 -29.40 15.97
N THR A 175 20.80 -29.61 15.21
CA THR A 175 22.07 -30.13 15.71
C THR A 175 23.21 -29.22 15.24
N SER A 176 24.32 -29.26 15.97
CA SER A 176 25.55 -28.59 15.56
C SER A 176 26.69 -29.58 15.60
N ASP A 177 27.54 -29.52 14.58
CA ASP A 177 28.79 -30.28 14.47
C ASP A 177 30.02 -29.35 14.47
N LEU A 178 29.83 -28.11 14.95
CA LEU A 178 30.89 -27.13 15.11
C LEU A 178 32.05 -27.69 15.90
N LYS A 179 33.24 -27.57 15.33
CA LYS A 179 34.48 -28.02 15.95
C LYS A 179 35.63 -27.14 15.49
N VAL A 180 36.67 -27.05 16.32
CA VAL A 180 37.91 -26.37 15.93
C VAL A 180 38.87 -27.39 15.33
N GLN A 181 39.30 -27.15 14.10
CA GLN A 181 40.34 -27.93 13.40
C GLN A 181 41.36 -26.98 12.79
N TYR A 182 42.64 -27.22 13.06
CA TYR A 182 43.76 -26.40 12.54
C TYR A 182 43.62 -24.89 12.82
N GLY A 183 43.03 -24.51 13.96
CA GLY A 183 42.84 -23.10 14.33
C GLY A 183 41.60 -22.43 13.73
N TYR A 184 40.75 -23.16 13.01
CA TYR A 184 39.49 -22.67 12.44
C TYR A 184 38.30 -23.43 13.01
N TYR A 185 37.20 -22.73 13.24
CA TYR A 185 35.89 -23.38 13.34
C TYR A 185 35.49 -23.95 11.98
N THR A 186 35.00 -25.17 11.97
CA THR A 186 34.47 -25.87 10.80
C THR A 186 33.22 -26.67 11.20
N GLY A 187 32.34 -26.93 10.24
CA GLY A 187 31.01 -27.50 10.47
C GLY A 187 29.92 -26.43 10.36
N GLY A 188 28.85 -26.58 11.14
CA GLY A 188 27.77 -25.61 11.18
C GLY A 188 26.59 -26.04 12.02
N VAL A 189 25.40 -25.59 11.58
CA VAL A 189 24.12 -25.99 12.15
C VAL A 189 23.29 -26.67 11.09
N GLN A 190 22.76 -27.84 11.46
CA GLN A 190 21.85 -28.63 10.65
C GLN A 190 20.48 -28.65 11.33
N GLY A 191 19.43 -28.84 10.55
CA GLY A 191 18.07 -28.93 11.08
C GLY A 191 17.08 -29.35 10.01
N THR A 192 15.86 -29.62 10.42
CA THR A 192 14.76 -29.91 9.49
C THR A 192 13.75 -28.77 9.53
N LEU A 193 13.57 -28.11 8.40
CA LEU A 193 12.51 -27.13 8.18
C LEU A 193 11.26 -27.84 7.64
N THR A 194 10.11 -27.47 8.21
CA THR A 194 8.78 -27.81 7.70
C THR A 194 7.89 -26.57 7.72
N SER A 195 6.94 -26.50 6.79
CA SER A 195 5.89 -25.48 6.81
C SER A 195 4.53 -26.14 6.61
N GLN A 196 3.48 -25.67 7.28
CA GLN A 196 2.11 -26.15 7.04
C GLN A 196 1.50 -25.59 5.74
N ARG A 197 2.20 -24.69 5.05
CA ARG A 197 1.76 -24.05 3.80
C ARG A 197 2.88 -23.91 2.80
N ASP A 198 2.52 -23.63 1.56
CA ASP A 198 3.45 -23.23 0.51
C ASP A 198 4.04 -21.84 0.80
N ILE A 199 5.35 -21.70 0.61
CA ILE A 199 6.09 -20.44 0.70
C ILE A 199 7.06 -20.40 -0.47
N ASP A 200 6.87 -19.44 -1.37
CA ASP A 200 7.70 -19.30 -2.56
C ASP A 200 8.85 -18.31 -2.33
N ASN A 201 9.94 -18.45 -3.08
CA ASN A 201 11.16 -17.61 -3.05
C ASN A 201 11.75 -17.42 -1.64
N VAL A 202 11.96 -18.53 -0.95
CA VAL A 202 12.49 -18.56 0.40
C VAL A 202 13.99 -18.34 0.40
N GLN A 203 14.49 -17.58 1.36
CA GLN A 203 15.91 -17.49 1.66
C GLN A 203 16.14 -17.77 3.14
N ILE A 204 17.15 -18.59 3.43
CA ILE A 204 17.51 -18.97 4.81
C ILE A 204 18.94 -18.54 5.07
N LYS A 205 19.15 -17.83 6.17
CA LYS A 205 20.49 -17.40 6.61
C LYS A 205 20.71 -17.68 8.09
N GLY A 206 21.95 -17.95 8.45
CA GLY A 206 22.42 -17.95 9.83
C GLY A 206 23.16 -16.66 10.14
N VAL A 207 22.71 -15.94 11.16
CA VAL A 207 23.42 -14.79 11.71
C VAL A 207 24.14 -15.24 12.97
N TRP A 208 25.46 -15.16 12.96
CA TRP A 208 26.33 -15.71 14.00
C TRP A 208 26.75 -14.61 14.98
N TYR A 209 26.73 -14.93 16.27
CA TYR A 209 27.00 -13.99 17.34
C TYR A 209 28.04 -14.52 18.32
N ALA A 210 28.88 -13.62 18.82
CA ALA A 210 29.79 -13.86 19.93
C ALA A 210 29.08 -13.70 21.29
N GLN A 211 29.81 -13.99 22.36
CA GLN A 211 29.31 -13.96 23.73
C GLN A 211 28.84 -12.58 24.18
N ASP A 212 29.49 -11.52 23.69
CA ASP A 212 29.12 -10.12 23.95
C ASP A 212 27.87 -9.66 23.18
N GLY A 213 27.31 -10.54 22.34
CA GLY A 213 26.16 -10.25 21.50
C GLY A 213 26.49 -9.55 20.19
N SER A 214 27.77 -9.32 19.87
CA SER A 214 28.18 -8.78 18.57
C SER A 214 27.96 -9.80 17.45
N GLN A 215 27.52 -9.33 16.28
CA GLN A 215 27.44 -10.17 15.09
C GLN A 215 28.87 -10.38 14.54
N ILE A 216 29.26 -11.64 14.39
CA ILE A 216 30.60 -12.02 13.91
C ILE A 216 30.59 -12.55 12.48
N ASP A 217 29.46 -13.07 12.00
CA ASP A 217 29.35 -13.53 10.62
C ASP A 217 27.89 -13.65 10.15
N GLN A 218 27.72 -13.80 8.83
CA GLN A 218 26.47 -14.19 8.21
C GLN A 218 26.72 -15.24 7.14
N THR A 219 26.05 -16.39 7.24
CA THR A 219 26.13 -17.47 6.25
C THR A 219 24.75 -17.86 5.74
N TYR A 220 24.70 -18.51 4.58
CA TYR A 220 23.45 -18.91 3.93
C TYR A 220 23.31 -20.43 3.95
N ASP A 221 22.07 -20.90 3.97
CA ASP A 221 21.79 -22.32 3.78
C ASP A 221 22.40 -22.82 2.46
N SER A 222 23.16 -23.91 2.53
CA SER A 222 23.86 -24.47 1.37
C SER A 222 22.99 -25.38 0.51
N ASN A 223 21.79 -25.75 0.98
CA ASN A 223 20.92 -26.72 0.30
C ASN A 223 19.96 -26.07 -0.71
N ILE A 224 20.11 -24.76 -0.95
CA ILE A 224 19.41 -23.93 -1.96
C ILE A 224 17.92 -24.32 -2.07
N ILE A 225 17.14 -23.92 -1.08
CA ILE A 225 15.69 -24.07 -1.10
C ILE A 225 15.09 -22.78 -1.63
N SER A 226 14.56 -22.81 -2.86
CA SER A 226 13.85 -21.66 -3.42
C SER A 226 12.37 -21.65 -3.04
N ASN A 227 11.73 -22.81 -2.92
CA ASN A 227 10.31 -22.90 -2.59
C ASN A 227 10.08 -24.00 -1.54
N ILE A 228 9.29 -23.68 -0.52
CA ILE A 228 8.81 -24.62 0.49
C ILE A 228 7.39 -25.04 0.11
N LYS A 229 7.13 -26.34 0.06
CA LYS A 229 5.79 -26.90 -0.13
C LYS A 229 5.21 -27.37 1.19
N ALA A 230 3.90 -27.23 1.32
CA ALA A 230 3.16 -27.59 2.51
C ALA A 230 3.47 -29.03 2.94
N ASN A 231 3.80 -29.19 4.22
CA ASN A 231 4.11 -30.43 4.91
C ASN A 231 5.32 -31.21 4.37
N GLN A 232 6.12 -30.62 3.49
CA GLN A 232 7.39 -31.21 3.07
C GLN A 232 8.51 -30.87 4.06
N LYS A 233 9.45 -31.82 4.22
CA LYS A 233 10.62 -31.69 5.09
C LYS A 233 11.82 -31.30 4.25
N TYR A 234 12.48 -30.22 4.65
CA TYR A 234 13.70 -29.74 4.02
C TYR A 234 14.85 -29.79 5.00
N GLN A 235 15.97 -30.37 4.59
CA GLN A 235 17.18 -30.37 5.41
C GLN A 235 17.89 -29.03 5.25
N LEU A 236 18.18 -28.39 6.38
CA LEU A 236 18.97 -27.17 6.45
C LEU A 236 20.43 -27.54 6.73
N ASN A 237 21.33 -26.81 6.11
CA ASN A 237 22.76 -26.83 6.40
C ASN A 237 23.30 -25.41 6.34
N ILE A 238 23.56 -24.84 7.51
CA ILE A 238 24.07 -23.48 7.67
C ILE A 238 25.54 -23.59 8.07
N PRO A 239 26.48 -23.50 7.12
CA PRO A 239 27.89 -23.70 7.40
C PRO A 239 28.47 -22.52 8.20
N TYR A 240 29.55 -22.79 8.93
CA TYR A 240 30.37 -21.79 9.58
C TYR A 240 31.84 -22.14 9.42
N TYR A 241 32.60 -21.22 8.84
CA TYR A 241 34.03 -21.40 8.62
C TYR A 241 34.77 -20.08 8.88
N LYS A 242 35.38 -19.96 10.06
CA LYS A 242 36.11 -18.78 10.52
C LYS A 242 37.27 -19.16 11.43
N GLU A 243 38.22 -18.25 11.59
CA GLU A 243 39.30 -18.39 12.58
C GLU A 243 38.73 -18.58 13.98
N SER A 244 39.39 -19.39 14.81
CA SER A 244 38.99 -19.72 16.18
C SER A 244 38.85 -18.52 17.12
N SER A 245 39.44 -17.37 16.77
CA SER A 245 39.22 -16.09 17.43
C SER A 245 37.77 -15.59 17.32
N ASN A 246 37.05 -15.98 16.28
CA ASN A 246 35.63 -15.69 16.08
C ASN A 246 34.79 -16.81 16.69
N ASN A 247 34.76 -16.92 18.02
CA ASN A 247 34.00 -17.96 18.71
C ASN A 247 32.48 -17.70 18.65
N PRO A 248 31.67 -18.51 17.94
CA PRO A 248 30.23 -18.35 17.95
C PRO A 248 29.64 -18.95 19.23
N THR A 249 28.87 -18.17 19.99
CA THR A 249 28.08 -18.68 21.13
C THR A 249 26.61 -18.84 20.79
N LYS A 250 26.17 -18.23 19.69
CA LYS A 250 24.78 -18.24 19.24
C LYS A 250 24.70 -18.10 17.73
N VAL A 251 23.76 -18.80 17.11
CA VAL A 251 23.29 -18.49 15.75
C VAL A 251 21.79 -18.26 15.77
N VAL A 252 21.34 -17.27 15.01
CA VAL A 252 19.93 -17.05 14.72
C VAL A 252 19.69 -17.48 13.28
N ILE A 253 18.94 -18.56 13.11
CA ILE A 253 18.46 -19.01 11.81
C ILE A 253 17.28 -18.13 11.42
N GLU A 254 17.37 -17.44 10.30
CA GLU A 254 16.37 -16.52 9.82
C GLU A 254 15.84 -17.00 8.47
N VAL A 255 14.52 -17.14 8.38
CA VAL A 255 13.80 -17.49 7.15
C VAL A 255 13.13 -16.24 6.62
N TYR A 256 13.32 -15.95 5.34
CA TYR A 256 12.74 -14.83 4.60
C TYR A 256 11.85 -15.38 3.49
N ASP A 257 10.72 -14.72 3.20
CA ASP A 257 10.15 -14.79 1.85
C ASP A 257 10.52 -13.53 1.05
N ASN A 258 10.66 -13.75 -0.25
CA ASN A 258 10.71 -12.79 -1.35
C ASN A 258 11.07 -11.34 -0.99
N PHE A 259 12.34 -10.96 -1.20
CA PHE A 259 12.85 -9.57 -1.09
C PHE A 259 12.53 -8.84 0.24
N GLY A 260 12.03 -9.54 1.25
CA GLY A 260 11.71 -8.96 2.54
C GLY A 260 12.98 -8.47 3.24
N ASN A 261 12.97 -7.22 3.70
CA ASN A 261 14.03 -6.70 4.57
C ASN A 261 13.90 -7.21 6.01
N LYS A 262 12.88 -8.04 6.30
CA LYS A 262 12.60 -8.59 7.63
C LYS A 262 12.40 -10.10 7.54
N PRO A 263 12.91 -10.86 8.51
CA PRO A 263 12.71 -12.30 8.55
C PRO A 263 11.24 -12.61 8.85
N LEU A 264 10.68 -13.60 8.14
CA LEU A 264 9.40 -14.22 8.47
C LEU A 264 9.48 -15.00 9.77
N TYR A 265 10.56 -15.77 9.96
CA TYR A 265 10.73 -16.65 11.10
C TYR A 265 12.16 -16.63 11.59
N GLN A 266 12.34 -16.75 12.90
CA GLN A 266 13.64 -16.81 13.54
C GLN A 266 13.71 -17.99 14.53
N LYS A 267 14.79 -18.76 14.47
CA LYS A 267 15.12 -19.78 15.46
C LYS A 267 16.50 -19.49 16.05
N THR A 268 16.55 -19.29 17.37
CA THR A 268 17.82 -19.16 18.08
C THR A 268 18.36 -20.53 18.45
N VAL A 269 19.66 -20.73 18.22
CA VAL A 269 20.43 -21.90 18.62
C VAL A 269 21.62 -21.39 19.41
N ASN A 270 21.74 -21.83 20.66
CA ASN A 270 22.88 -21.47 21.51
C ASN A 270 23.88 -22.63 21.50
N PHE A 271 25.16 -22.29 21.49
CA PHE A 271 26.26 -23.24 21.63
C PHE A 271 26.78 -23.17 23.06
N ASN A 272 27.00 -24.34 23.66
CA ASN A 272 27.57 -24.47 25.00
C ASN A 272 29.09 -24.60 24.93
#